data_AF-A0A968ZH00-F1
#
_entry.id   AF-A0A968ZH00-F1
#
_cell.length_a   1.000
_cell.length_b   1.000
_cell.length_c   1.000
_cell.angle_alpha   90.00
_cell.angle_beta   90.00
_cell.angle_gamma   90.00
#
_symmetry.space_group_name_H-M   'P 1'
#
loop_
_entity.id
_entity.type
_entity.pdbx_description
1 polymer ?
#
loop_
_entity_poly.entity_id
_entity_poly.type
_entity_poly.pdbx_seq_one_letter_code
_entity_poly.pdbx_strand_id
1 'polypeptide(L)'
;MLEASHRIGGRAYTEDLAPGVPFDLGCHWLHTTDINPLVPEADRLGVTIDRDFAFSAHLWLNGRHATPAESDAYGAYFDWAENGAALAPASHGDRDVLSLLDTSSPFFAPYAHVFSVIHAADPDQVSARDVMTQELNGGDWPVRDGLGRMMERLGAGIPVSLNTVVQEVDCSPRDHVVVRTNRGVITARAVLITVSIGILQSGLIRFSPGLPAATLSAIDGFLPGVANRVALHFDRDVFGDAPNSMTIVDDDAEPLAIHIPTFGFHYVVGQTGGRFASHLTRAGQKAATDYVLDRVAAVFGAGIRKHFVRSIVSAWDTDPWVLGAYASVKPGHFGARQALAQPVDGRLFFAGEAVGMPMVATCGG
;
A
#
# COMPACT_ATOMS: atom_id res chain seq x y z
N MET A 1 -5.93 -20.36 -12.67
CA MET A 1 -5.96 -18.89 -12.43
C MET A 1 -5.72 -18.16 -13.74
N LEU A 2 -6.38 -17.02 -13.97
CA LEU A 2 -6.15 -16.14 -15.12
C LEU A 2 -5.48 -14.88 -14.60
N GLU A 3 -4.33 -14.53 -15.16
CA GLU A 3 -3.51 -13.38 -14.74
C GLU A 3 -3.26 -12.49 -15.97
N ALA A 4 -3.63 -11.22 -15.85
CA ALA A 4 -3.51 -10.25 -16.94
C ALA A 4 -2.03 -9.89 -17.20
N SER A 5 -1.21 -9.86 -16.15
CA SER A 5 0.20 -9.58 -16.21
C SER A 5 1.02 -10.75 -16.75
N HIS A 6 2.27 -10.46 -17.09
CA HIS A 6 3.28 -11.44 -17.47
C HIS A 6 3.91 -12.16 -16.27
N ARG A 7 3.52 -11.79 -15.03
CA ARG A 7 3.97 -12.37 -13.77
C ARG A 7 2.80 -12.53 -12.80
N ILE A 8 2.98 -13.40 -11.81
CA ILE A 8 2.10 -13.48 -10.63
C ILE A 8 2.51 -12.44 -9.57
N GLY A 9 1.79 -12.41 -8.45
CA GLY A 9 2.10 -11.60 -7.27
C GLY A 9 1.37 -10.26 -7.21
N GLY A 10 0.90 -9.72 -8.35
CA GLY A 10 0.18 -8.44 -8.38
C GLY A 10 1.02 -7.33 -7.73
N ARG A 11 0.52 -6.75 -6.64
CA ARG A 11 1.22 -5.71 -5.86
C ARG A 11 2.30 -6.22 -4.91
N ALA A 12 2.36 -7.53 -4.66
CA ALA A 12 3.52 -8.15 -4.03
C ALA A 12 4.56 -8.38 -5.12
N TYR A 13 5.49 -7.44 -5.28
CA TYR A 13 6.49 -7.47 -6.35
C TYR A 13 7.85 -7.04 -5.85
N THR A 14 8.82 -7.95 -5.96
CA THR A 14 10.21 -7.71 -5.56
C THR A 14 11.11 -7.66 -6.79
N GLU A 15 11.93 -6.63 -6.88
CA GLU A 15 13.08 -6.59 -7.79
C GLU A 15 14.39 -6.53 -6.99
N ASP A 16 15.52 -6.75 -7.65
CA ASP A 16 16.82 -6.47 -7.06
C ASP A 16 17.22 -5.02 -7.35
N LEU A 17 17.59 -4.24 -6.32
CA LEU A 17 18.27 -2.93 -6.40
C LEU A 17 19.76 -3.06 -6.67
N ALA A 18 20.34 -4.21 -6.37
CA ALA A 18 21.69 -4.62 -6.75
C ALA A 18 21.76 -6.14 -6.58
N PRO A 19 22.78 -6.83 -7.10
CA PRO A 19 22.92 -8.27 -6.88
C PRO A 19 22.82 -8.62 -5.38
N GLY A 20 21.79 -9.38 -4.99
CA GLY A 20 21.54 -9.78 -3.61
C GLY A 20 20.88 -8.71 -2.72
N VAL A 21 20.37 -7.62 -3.30
CA VAL A 21 19.70 -6.53 -2.57
C VAL A 21 18.24 -6.45 -3.04
N PRO A 22 17.34 -7.24 -2.46
CA PRO A 22 15.91 -7.21 -2.79
C PRO A 22 15.26 -5.89 -2.36
N PHE A 23 14.27 -5.50 -3.15
CA PHE A 23 13.41 -4.36 -2.89
C PHE A 23 11.98 -4.67 -3.34
N ASP A 24 11.05 -4.58 -2.40
CA ASP A 24 9.63 -4.68 -2.69
C ASP A 24 9.10 -3.35 -3.21
N LEU A 25 8.64 -3.33 -4.47
CA LEU A 25 7.97 -2.17 -5.06
C LEU A 25 6.59 -1.92 -4.43
N GLY A 26 5.99 -2.93 -3.80
CA GLY A 26 4.73 -2.84 -3.09
C GLY A 26 4.88 -3.24 -1.62
N CYS A 27 4.12 -4.24 -1.19
CA CYS A 27 4.10 -4.71 0.20
C CYS A 27 5.46 -5.29 0.62
N HIS A 28 5.86 -5.02 1.87
CA HIS A 28 7.16 -5.43 2.42
C HIS A 28 7.10 -5.92 3.86
N TRP A 29 6.08 -5.52 4.59
CA TRP A 29 5.87 -5.89 5.98
C TRP A 29 4.76 -6.93 6.09
N LEU A 30 4.96 -7.85 7.03
CA LEU A 30 3.89 -8.65 7.60
C LEU A 30 3.31 -7.83 8.76
N HIS A 31 2.19 -7.17 8.52
CA HIS A 31 1.42 -6.41 9.51
C HIS A 31 0.58 -7.34 10.38
N THR A 32 0.21 -6.91 11.59
CA THR A 32 -0.77 -7.61 12.45
C THR A 32 -0.37 -9.07 12.69
N THR A 33 0.91 -9.30 13.00
CA THR A 33 1.59 -10.62 12.93
C THR A 33 0.93 -11.73 13.74
N ASP A 34 0.18 -11.37 14.79
CA ASP A 34 -0.50 -12.32 15.67
C ASP A 34 -1.60 -13.10 14.97
N ILE A 35 -2.20 -12.53 13.91
CA ILE A 35 -3.26 -13.15 13.11
C ILE A 35 -2.92 -13.28 11.62
N ASN A 36 -1.73 -12.83 11.21
CA ASN A 36 -1.34 -12.80 9.80
C ASN A 36 -1.10 -14.22 9.25
N PRO A 37 -1.88 -14.68 8.26
CA PRO A 37 -1.80 -16.03 7.72
C PRO A 37 -0.52 -16.28 6.92
N LEU A 38 0.21 -15.23 6.55
CA LEU A 38 1.47 -15.34 5.82
C LEU A 38 2.65 -15.64 6.75
N VAL A 39 2.57 -15.35 8.06
CA VAL A 39 3.64 -15.67 9.02
C VAL A 39 4.01 -17.17 9.02
N PRO A 40 3.06 -18.12 9.20
CA PRO A 40 3.41 -19.54 9.14
C PRO A 40 3.90 -19.99 7.76
N GLU A 41 3.44 -19.35 6.68
CA GLU A 41 3.92 -19.65 5.33
C GLU A 41 5.35 -19.15 5.10
N ALA A 42 5.72 -18.00 5.68
CA ALA A 42 7.09 -17.52 5.65
C ALA A 42 8.04 -18.47 6.37
N ASP A 43 7.63 -18.98 7.54
CA ASP A 43 8.38 -20.01 8.28
C ASP A 43 8.52 -21.30 7.48
N ARG A 44 7.43 -21.79 6.88
CA ARG A 44 7.43 -22.98 6.02
C ARG A 44 8.34 -22.82 4.81
N LEU A 45 8.42 -21.63 4.24
CA LEU A 45 9.27 -21.30 3.09
C LEU A 45 10.70 -20.92 3.50
N GLY A 46 11.01 -20.81 4.80
CA GLY A 46 12.32 -20.38 5.28
C GLY A 46 12.69 -18.97 4.82
N VAL A 47 11.71 -18.07 4.75
CA VAL A 47 11.92 -16.65 4.41
C VAL A 47 12.45 -15.90 5.63
N THR A 48 13.46 -15.07 5.43
CA THR A 48 14.05 -14.28 6.50
C THR A 48 13.18 -13.06 6.83
N ILE A 49 12.77 -12.97 8.09
CA ILE A 49 11.91 -11.91 8.63
C ILE A 49 12.62 -11.27 9.82
N ASP A 50 12.56 -9.95 9.94
CA ASP A 50 13.00 -9.25 11.16
C ASP A 50 11.85 -9.22 12.19
N ARG A 51 11.89 -10.16 13.14
CA ARG A 51 10.86 -10.31 14.18
C ARG A 51 11.07 -9.38 15.37
N ASP A 52 12.27 -8.84 15.50
CA ASP A 52 12.66 -7.89 16.54
C ASP A 52 12.68 -6.46 16.00
N PHE A 53 12.04 -6.23 14.85
CA PHE A 53 12.00 -4.94 14.18
C PHE A 53 11.36 -3.89 15.10
N ALA A 54 12.15 -2.85 15.37
CA ALA A 54 11.69 -1.61 15.96
C ALA A 54 12.34 -0.47 15.18
N PHE A 55 11.53 0.46 14.67
CA PHE A 55 12.06 1.65 14.02
C PHE A 55 12.33 2.74 15.05
N SER A 56 13.42 3.49 14.84
CA SER A 56 13.58 4.80 15.47
C SER A 56 12.94 5.86 14.58
N ALA A 57 11.89 6.53 15.07
CA ALA A 57 11.29 7.66 14.38
C ALA A 57 12.02 8.95 14.74
N HIS A 58 12.37 9.70 13.71
CA HIS A 58 12.96 11.03 13.82
C HIS A 58 12.12 12.02 13.02
N LEU A 59 12.11 13.26 13.50
CA LEU A 59 11.60 14.37 12.74
C LEU A 59 12.76 15.25 12.30
N TRP A 60 12.72 15.66 11.06
CA TRP A 60 13.59 16.68 10.50
C TRP A 60 12.73 17.88 10.15
N LEU A 61 12.82 18.92 10.98
CA LEU A 61 12.01 20.12 10.89
C LEU A 61 12.90 21.31 10.57
N ASN A 62 12.54 22.08 9.54
CA ASN A 62 13.21 23.34 9.21
C ASN A 62 14.75 23.21 9.09
N GLY A 63 15.23 22.15 8.44
CA GLY A 63 16.65 21.95 8.18
C GLY A 63 17.48 21.39 9.35
N ARG A 64 16.84 20.85 10.39
CA ARG A 64 17.53 20.18 11.51
C ARG A 64 16.72 19.01 12.07
N HIS A 65 17.36 18.14 12.83
CA HIS A 65 16.64 17.21 13.70
C HIS A 65 15.78 17.97 14.72
N ALA A 66 14.58 17.45 14.95
CA ALA A 66 13.70 17.88 16.02
C ALA A 66 14.36 17.67 17.38
N THR A 67 14.08 18.58 18.31
CA THR A 67 14.44 18.43 19.72
C THR A 67 13.60 17.31 20.35
N PRO A 68 14.02 16.73 21.49
CA PRO A 68 13.21 15.74 22.19
C PRO A 68 11.78 16.22 22.48
N ALA A 69 11.60 17.49 22.87
CA ALA A 69 10.29 18.06 23.13
C ALA A 69 9.40 18.17 21.87
N GLU A 70 9.99 18.48 20.70
CA GLU A 70 9.27 18.48 19.42
C GLU A 70 8.89 17.06 19.00
N SER A 71 9.78 16.09 19.19
CA SER A 71 9.49 14.67 18.93
C SER A 71 8.38 14.13 19.84
N ASP A 72 8.42 14.44 21.14
CA ASP A 72 7.39 14.06 22.11
C ASP A 72 6.03 14.70 21.76
N ALA A 73 6.04 15.96 21.35
CA ALA A 73 4.82 16.68 20.94
C ALA A 73 4.23 16.13 19.63
N TYR A 74 5.07 15.76 18.65
CA TYR A 74 4.62 15.06 17.46
C TYR A 74 4.03 13.69 17.79
N GLY A 75 4.70 12.91 18.65
CA GLY A 75 4.19 11.62 19.12
C GLY A 75 2.82 11.75 19.78
N ALA A 76 2.65 12.76 20.65
CA ALA A 76 1.37 13.04 21.27
C ALA A 76 0.27 13.44 20.26
N TYR A 77 0.62 14.21 19.21
CA TYR A 77 -0.32 14.54 18.14
C TYR A 77 -0.71 13.29 17.33
N PHE A 78 0.27 12.47 16.97
CA PHE A 78 0.06 11.22 16.22
C PHE A 78 -0.82 10.25 17.00
N ASP A 79 -0.52 10.02 18.29
CA ASP A 79 -1.31 9.15 19.16
C ASP A 79 -2.74 9.68 19.37
N TRP A 80 -2.90 11.00 19.52
CA TRP A 80 -4.22 11.62 19.62
C TRP A 80 -5.05 11.43 18.34
N ALA A 81 -4.40 11.52 17.17
CA ALA A 81 -5.04 11.42 15.86
C ALA A 81 -5.39 9.97 15.47
N GLU A 82 -4.45 9.02 15.61
CA GLU A 82 -4.63 7.61 15.20
C GLU A 82 -5.32 6.76 16.26
N ASN A 83 -4.86 6.87 17.51
CA ASN A 83 -5.22 5.95 18.59
C ASN A 83 -6.18 6.58 19.62
N GLY A 84 -6.47 7.88 19.45
CA GLY A 84 -7.02 8.72 20.49
C GLY A 84 -8.46 9.20 20.28
N ALA A 85 -8.76 10.32 20.94
CA ALA A 85 -10.08 10.93 20.98
C ALA A 85 -10.51 11.57 19.66
N ALA A 86 -9.60 11.82 18.71
CA ALA A 86 -9.95 12.48 17.43
C ALA A 86 -10.96 11.65 16.63
N LEU A 87 -10.76 10.33 16.58
CA LEU A 87 -11.65 9.42 15.86
C LEU A 87 -12.88 8.99 16.69
N ALA A 88 -12.85 9.10 18.03
CA ALA A 88 -13.96 8.70 18.89
C ALA A 88 -15.34 9.31 18.50
N PRO A 89 -15.44 10.59 18.08
CA PRO A 89 -16.67 11.17 17.54
C PRO A 89 -17.21 10.54 16.24
N ALA A 90 -16.42 9.78 15.48
CA ALA A 90 -16.87 9.11 14.25
C ALA A 90 -17.96 8.05 14.52
N SER A 91 -18.17 7.68 15.78
CA SER A 91 -19.38 6.97 16.23
C SER A 91 -20.70 7.69 15.87
N HIS A 92 -20.67 9.01 15.58
CA HIS A 92 -21.84 9.84 15.30
C HIS A 92 -22.01 10.25 13.82
N GLY A 93 -21.46 9.46 12.88
CA GLY A 93 -21.63 9.67 11.43
C GLY A 93 -20.36 9.33 10.66
N ASP A 94 -20.51 9.03 9.37
CA ASP A 94 -19.36 8.66 8.53
C ASP A 94 -18.77 9.89 7.82
N ARG A 95 -17.81 10.56 8.48
CA ARG A 95 -17.13 11.76 8.00
C ARG A 95 -15.71 11.45 7.54
N ASP A 96 -15.07 12.40 6.87
CA ASP A 96 -13.65 12.34 6.57
C ASP A 96 -12.79 12.52 7.81
N VAL A 97 -11.59 11.91 7.81
CA VAL A 97 -10.62 12.00 8.91
C VAL A 97 -10.16 13.45 9.09
N LEU A 98 -9.94 14.22 8.01
CA LEU A 98 -9.48 15.61 8.10
C LEU A 98 -10.37 16.47 9.01
N SER A 99 -11.69 16.29 8.92
CA SER A 99 -12.68 17.02 9.73
C SER A 99 -12.55 16.82 11.25
N LEU A 100 -11.75 15.84 11.68
CA LEU A 100 -11.52 15.46 13.07
C LEU A 100 -10.13 15.89 13.58
N LEU A 101 -9.26 16.38 12.70
CA LEU A 101 -7.88 16.76 13.02
C LEU A 101 -7.76 18.24 13.39
N ASP A 102 -6.81 18.54 14.27
CA ASP A 102 -6.36 19.92 14.50
C ASP A 102 -5.34 20.29 13.42
N THR A 103 -5.83 20.93 12.37
CA THR A 103 -5.02 21.39 11.22
C THR A 103 -4.22 22.66 11.52
N SER A 104 -4.43 23.30 12.67
CA SER A 104 -3.65 24.46 13.11
C SER A 104 -2.33 24.08 13.78
N SER A 105 -2.22 22.82 14.21
CA SER A 105 -1.00 22.25 14.77
C SER A 105 0.13 22.26 13.74
N PRO A 106 1.36 22.64 14.13
CA PRO A 106 2.53 22.52 13.24
C PRO A 106 2.84 21.06 12.89
N PHE A 107 2.28 20.10 13.62
CA PHE A 107 2.48 18.67 13.38
C PHE A 107 1.46 18.06 12.42
N PHE A 108 0.47 18.83 11.95
CA PHE A 108 -0.54 18.34 11.01
C PHE A 108 0.07 17.91 9.68
N ALA A 109 0.94 18.71 9.06
CA ALA A 109 1.54 18.38 7.77
C ALA A 109 2.36 17.07 7.79
N PRO A 110 3.33 16.86 8.72
CA PRO A 110 4.06 15.61 8.79
C PRO A 110 3.15 14.43 9.16
N TYR A 111 2.10 14.64 9.97
CA TYR A 111 1.09 13.63 10.23
C TYR A 111 0.29 13.25 8.98
N ALA A 112 -0.24 14.23 8.26
CA ALA A 112 -1.06 14.02 7.06
C ALA A 112 -0.28 13.27 5.97
N HIS A 113 1.02 13.53 5.87
CA HIS A 113 1.90 12.74 5.01
C HIS A 113 1.94 11.27 5.42
N VAL A 114 2.23 10.96 6.69
CA VAL A 114 2.29 9.57 7.18
C VAL A 114 0.93 8.88 7.03
N PHE A 115 -0.17 9.57 7.36
CA PHE A 115 -1.52 9.08 7.13
C PHE A 115 -1.74 8.71 5.65
N SER A 116 -1.31 9.57 4.73
CA SER A 116 -1.44 9.30 3.29
C SER A 116 -0.66 8.07 2.86
N VAL A 117 0.50 7.80 3.47
CA VAL A 117 1.29 6.60 3.23
C VAL A 117 0.55 5.38 3.80
N ILE A 118 0.03 5.42 5.02
CA ILE A 118 -0.65 4.28 5.65
C ILE A 118 -1.95 3.91 4.91
N HIS A 119 -2.72 4.91 4.48
CA HIS A 119 -4.05 4.69 3.88
C HIS A 119 -4.10 4.83 2.36
N ALA A 120 -2.98 5.19 1.71
CA ALA A 120 -2.88 5.50 0.29
C ALA A 120 -3.86 6.60 -0.18
N ALA A 121 -4.33 7.45 0.72
CA ALA A 121 -5.29 8.52 0.43
C ALA A 121 -5.14 9.65 1.45
N ASP A 122 -5.47 10.88 1.06
CA ASP A 122 -5.35 12.02 1.96
C ASP A 122 -6.47 12.01 3.02
N PRO A 123 -6.27 12.62 4.20
CA PRO A 123 -7.23 12.57 5.31
C PRO A 123 -8.65 13.06 4.96
N ASP A 124 -8.80 13.95 3.98
CA ASP A 124 -10.10 14.47 3.53
C ASP A 124 -10.89 13.47 2.66
N GLN A 125 -10.25 12.37 2.26
CA GLN A 125 -10.81 11.39 1.34
C GLN A 125 -11.20 10.07 2.00
N VAL A 126 -10.85 9.86 3.28
CA VAL A 126 -10.97 8.57 3.97
C VAL A 126 -12.04 8.65 5.06
N SER A 127 -12.93 7.65 5.06
CA SER A 127 -13.92 7.42 6.11
C SER A 127 -13.24 7.19 7.47
N ALA A 128 -13.50 8.09 8.42
CA ALA A 128 -13.04 7.93 9.79
C ALA A 128 -13.60 6.66 10.45
N ARG A 129 -14.83 6.27 10.10
CA ARG A 129 -15.44 5.04 10.63
C ARG A 129 -14.78 3.78 10.11
N ASP A 130 -14.39 3.74 8.83
CA ASP A 130 -13.66 2.60 8.26
C ASP A 130 -12.32 2.42 8.97
N VAL A 131 -11.55 3.51 9.13
CA VAL A 131 -10.25 3.51 9.83
C VAL A 131 -10.37 2.95 11.24
N MET A 132 -11.37 3.39 12.03
CA MET A 132 -11.59 2.88 13.40
C MET A 132 -11.85 1.38 13.50
N THR A 133 -12.27 0.73 12.41
CA THR A 133 -12.56 -0.71 12.39
C THR A 133 -11.40 -1.57 11.93
N GLN A 134 -10.28 -0.96 11.53
CA GLN A 134 -9.10 -1.67 11.08
C GLN A 134 -8.36 -2.24 12.30
N GLU A 135 -7.87 -3.48 12.16
CA GLU A 135 -7.11 -4.14 13.21
C GLU A 135 -5.63 -3.78 13.07
N LEU A 136 -5.11 -3.05 14.05
CA LEU A 136 -3.74 -2.55 14.08
C LEU A 136 -2.88 -3.25 15.14
N ASN A 137 -3.43 -4.21 15.89
CA ASN A 137 -2.68 -4.91 16.94
C ASN A 137 -1.72 -5.95 16.38
N GLY A 138 -0.58 -6.15 17.05
CA GLY A 138 0.46 -7.12 16.66
C GLY A 138 1.74 -6.41 16.20
N GLY A 139 2.68 -7.18 15.64
CA GLY A 139 3.94 -6.65 15.12
C GLY A 139 3.87 -6.24 13.65
N ASP A 140 4.89 -5.48 13.23
CA ASP A 140 5.17 -5.12 11.85
C ASP A 140 6.53 -5.67 11.44
N TRP A 141 6.55 -6.87 10.86
CA TRP A 141 7.82 -7.55 10.56
C TRP A 141 8.22 -7.40 9.09
N PRO A 142 9.29 -6.65 8.77
CA PRO A 142 9.77 -6.54 7.39
C PRO A 142 10.38 -7.85 6.91
N VAL A 143 10.16 -8.13 5.62
CA VAL A 143 10.66 -9.34 4.95
C VAL A 143 11.96 -9.02 4.24
N ARG A 144 13.08 -9.60 4.72
CA ARG A 144 14.41 -9.38 4.15
C ARG A 144 14.50 -9.82 2.71
N ASP A 145 13.98 -11.00 2.41
CA ASP A 145 14.18 -11.66 1.12
C ASP A 145 13.24 -11.12 0.02
N GLY A 146 12.32 -10.22 0.38
CA GLY A 146 11.26 -9.70 -0.47
C GLY A 146 9.94 -10.44 -0.31
N LEU A 147 8.89 -9.73 0.08
CA LEU A 147 7.54 -10.29 0.23
C LEU A 147 6.95 -10.70 -1.12
N GLY A 148 7.25 -9.98 -2.21
CA GLY A 148 6.88 -10.39 -3.56
C GLY A 148 7.42 -11.78 -3.95
N ARG A 149 8.70 -12.04 -3.69
CA ARG A 149 9.31 -13.38 -3.92
C ARG A 149 8.67 -14.47 -3.06
N MET A 150 8.34 -14.14 -1.82
CA MET A 150 7.61 -15.07 -0.96
C MET A 150 6.26 -15.45 -1.59
N MET A 151 5.50 -14.48 -2.11
CA MET A 151 4.22 -14.73 -2.78
C MET A 151 4.38 -15.53 -4.08
N GLU A 152 5.42 -15.27 -4.86
CA GLU A 152 5.75 -16.07 -6.04
C GLU A 152 6.01 -17.54 -5.69
N ARG A 153 6.79 -17.79 -4.63
CA ARG A 153 7.08 -19.14 -4.13
C ARG A 153 5.84 -19.84 -3.59
N LEU A 154 4.96 -19.11 -2.91
CA LEU A 154 3.68 -19.64 -2.42
C LEU A 154 2.76 -20.04 -3.59
N GLY A 155 2.75 -19.24 -4.67
CA GLY A 155 1.94 -19.48 -5.85
C GLY A 155 2.49 -20.50 -6.85
N ALA A 156 3.73 -20.98 -6.69
CA ALA A 156 4.44 -21.77 -7.70
C ALA A 156 3.74 -23.08 -8.12
N GLY A 157 2.93 -23.67 -7.24
CA GLY A 157 2.17 -24.91 -7.51
C GLY A 157 0.82 -24.69 -8.19
N ILE A 158 0.39 -23.43 -8.38
CA ILE A 158 -0.94 -23.10 -8.91
C ILE A 158 -0.85 -22.99 -10.44
N PRO A 159 -1.73 -23.68 -11.21
CA PRO A 159 -1.79 -23.47 -12.65
C PRO A 159 -2.27 -22.06 -12.99
N VAL A 160 -1.40 -21.27 -13.63
CA VAL A 160 -1.67 -19.88 -14.03
C VAL A 160 -1.54 -19.71 -15.53
N SER A 161 -2.53 -19.06 -16.15
CA SER A 161 -2.42 -18.54 -17.50
C SER A 161 -2.06 -17.05 -17.43
N LEU A 162 -0.78 -16.74 -17.63
CA LEU A 162 -0.24 -15.38 -17.69
C LEU A 162 -0.66 -14.70 -19.00
N ASN A 163 -0.57 -13.37 -19.05
CA ASN A 163 -0.96 -12.53 -20.20
C ASN A 163 -2.38 -12.84 -20.70
N THR A 164 -3.27 -13.24 -19.78
CA THR A 164 -4.63 -13.68 -20.07
C THR A 164 -5.61 -12.70 -19.43
N VAL A 165 -5.91 -11.66 -20.20
CA VAL A 165 -6.77 -10.55 -19.79
C VAL A 165 -8.22 -10.98 -19.92
N VAL A 166 -8.94 -11.02 -18.78
CA VAL A 166 -10.40 -11.17 -18.78
C VAL A 166 -11.02 -9.86 -19.23
N GLN A 167 -11.91 -9.93 -20.22
CA GLN A 167 -12.61 -8.79 -20.82
C GLN A 167 -14.10 -8.81 -20.49
N GLU A 168 -14.66 -10.00 -20.25
CA GLU A 168 -16.07 -10.17 -19.90
C GLU A 168 -16.29 -11.37 -18.98
N VAL A 169 -17.21 -11.20 -18.02
CA VAL A 169 -17.77 -12.25 -17.18
C VAL A 169 -19.29 -12.26 -17.39
N ASP A 170 -19.79 -13.30 -18.05
CA ASP A 170 -21.20 -13.48 -18.39
C ASP A 170 -21.83 -14.59 -17.54
N CYS A 171 -22.75 -14.18 -16.67
CA CYS A 171 -23.54 -14.99 -15.75
C CYS A 171 -24.98 -15.20 -16.24
N SER A 172 -25.32 -14.79 -17.47
CA SER A 172 -26.65 -14.99 -18.06
C SER A 172 -27.03 -16.47 -18.23
N PRO A 173 -26.11 -17.39 -18.62
CA PRO A 173 -26.39 -18.82 -18.59
C PRO A 173 -26.74 -19.30 -17.17
N ARG A 174 -27.64 -20.27 -17.04
CA ARG A 174 -28.18 -20.67 -15.72
C ARG A 174 -27.23 -21.57 -14.93
N ASP A 175 -26.45 -22.40 -15.61
CA ASP A 175 -25.68 -23.51 -15.05
C ASP A 175 -24.16 -23.26 -15.00
N HIS A 176 -23.68 -22.22 -15.68
CA HIS A 176 -22.28 -21.85 -15.70
C HIS A 176 -22.08 -20.34 -15.88
N VAL A 177 -20.86 -19.90 -15.68
CA VAL A 177 -20.34 -18.56 -15.98
C VAL A 177 -19.42 -18.68 -17.19
N VAL A 178 -19.57 -17.77 -18.13
CA VAL A 178 -18.73 -17.66 -19.34
C VAL A 178 -17.75 -16.52 -19.13
N VAL A 179 -16.46 -16.83 -19.18
CA VAL A 179 -15.37 -15.86 -19.05
C VAL A 179 -14.72 -15.67 -20.41
N ARG A 180 -14.75 -14.46 -20.95
CA ARG A 180 -14.09 -14.12 -22.22
C ARG A 180 -12.77 -13.43 -21.95
N THR A 181 -11.75 -13.89 -22.64
CA THR A 181 -10.39 -13.37 -22.52
C THR A 181 -9.82 -13.04 -23.90
N ASN A 182 -8.70 -12.32 -23.93
CA ASN A 182 -7.90 -12.13 -25.14
C ASN A 182 -7.36 -13.45 -25.75
N ARG A 183 -7.45 -14.57 -25.02
CA ARG A 183 -6.97 -15.90 -25.45
C ARG A 183 -8.10 -16.90 -25.72
N GLY A 184 -9.35 -16.46 -25.71
CA GLY A 184 -10.52 -17.29 -25.95
C GLY A 184 -11.49 -17.33 -24.77
N VAL A 185 -12.41 -18.29 -24.82
CA VAL A 185 -13.54 -18.40 -23.89
C VAL A 185 -13.34 -19.58 -22.96
N ILE A 186 -13.65 -19.39 -21.69
CA ILE A 186 -13.60 -20.41 -20.64
C ILE A 186 -14.96 -20.45 -19.96
N THR A 187 -15.40 -21.63 -19.54
CA THR A 187 -16.62 -21.81 -18.73
C THR A 187 -16.27 -22.35 -17.36
N ALA A 188 -16.92 -21.84 -16.32
CA ALA A 188 -16.75 -22.30 -14.94
C ALA A 188 -18.10 -22.33 -14.22
N ARG A 189 -18.21 -23.05 -13.10
CA ARG A 189 -19.43 -23.02 -12.27
C ARG A 189 -19.58 -21.72 -11.47
N ALA A 190 -18.45 -21.13 -11.12
CA ALA A 190 -18.34 -19.89 -10.36
C ALA A 190 -17.00 -19.20 -10.69
N VAL A 191 -16.92 -17.91 -10.39
CA VAL A 191 -15.71 -17.08 -10.56
C VAL A 191 -15.41 -16.36 -9.24
N LEU A 192 -14.17 -16.46 -8.79
CA LEU A 192 -13.62 -15.62 -7.71
C LEU A 192 -12.84 -14.47 -8.36
N ILE A 193 -13.25 -13.24 -8.06
CA ILE A 193 -12.69 -12.02 -8.61
C ILE A 193 -11.74 -11.44 -7.57
N THR A 194 -10.47 -11.34 -7.94
CA THR A 194 -9.39 -10.84 -7.07
C THR A 194 -8.64 -9.67 -7.70
N VAL A 195 -9.24 -9.01 -8.68
CA VAL A 195 -8.69 -7.79 -9.27
C VAL A 195 -8.87 -6.62 -8.31
N SER A 196 -8.03 -5.59 -8.44
CA SER A 196 -8.11 -4.42 -7.57
C SER A 196 -9.41 -3.65 -7.73
N ILE A 197 -9.72 -2.80 -6.75
CA ILE A 197 -10.78 -1.79 -6.86
C ILE A 197 -10.59 -0.92 -8.11
N GLY A 198 -9.36 -0.50 -8.43
CA GLY A 198 -9.06 0.30 -9.61
C GLY A 198 -9.50 -0.39 -10.90
N ILE A 199 -9.27 -1.70 -11.02
CA ILE A 199 -9.74 -2.48 -12.18
C ILE A 199 -11.26 -2.62 -12.17
N LEU A 200 -11.90 -2.86 -11.02
CA LEU A 200 -13.36 -2.93 -10.92
C LEU A 200 -14.04 -1.61 -11.33
N GLN A 201 -13.43 -0.47 -11.01
CA GLN A 201 -13.93 0.88 -11.36
C GLN A 201 -13.59 1.30 -12.80
N SER A 202 -12.59 0.68 -13.43
CA SER A 202 -12.09 1.10 -14.76
C SER A 202 -13.03 0.77 -15.93
N GLY A 203 -13.96 -0.17 -15.75
CA GLY A 203 -14.78 -0.71 -16.84
C GLY A 203 -14.04 -1.66 -17.80
N LEU A 204 -12.80 -2.06 -17.50
CA LEU A 204 -12.02 -3.00 -18.33
C LEU A 204 -12.62 -4.42 -18.39
N ILE A 205 -13.41 -4.80 -17.37
CA ILE A 205 -14.14 -6.07 -17.32
C ILE A 205 -15.64 -5.77 -17.44
N ARG A 206 -16.27 -6.28 -18.49
CA ARG A 206 -17.73 -6.21 -18.62
C ARG A 206 -18.40 -7.34 -17.84
N PHE A 207 -19.43 -7.02 -17.07
CA PHE A 207 -20.31 -8.01 -16.44
C PHE A 207 -21.64 -8.10 -17.20
N SER A 208 -22.12 -9.32 -17.47
CA SER A 208 -23.41 -9.57 -18.15
C SER A 208 -24.24 -10.62 -17.42
N PRO A 209 -25.46 -10.32 -16.92
CA PRO A 209 -26.00 -8.97 -16.78
C PRO A 209 -25.07 -8.09 -15.92
N GLY A 210 -25.30 -6.77 -15.94
CA GLY A 210 -24.54 -5.84 -15.09
C GLY A 210 -24.63 -6.23 -13.61
N LEU A 211 -23.59 -5.90 -12.85
CA LEU A 211 -23.55 -6.19 -11.42
C LEU A 211 -24.76 -5.55 -10.68
N PRO A 212 -25.27 -6.17 -9.62
CA PRO A 212 -26.35 -5.59 -8.82
C PRO A 212 -26.00 -4.19 -8.31
N ALA A 213 -27.01 -3.33 -8.17
CA ALA A 213 -26.82 -1.94 -7.73
C ALA A 213 -26.09 -1.83 -6.37
N ALA A 214 -26.34 -2.77 -5.45
CA ALA A 214 -25.64 -2.81 -4.17
C ALA A 214 -24.13 -3.08 -4.34
N THR A 215 -23.74 -3.98 -5.25
CA THR A 215 -22.34 -4.28 -5.56
C THR A 215 -21.66 -3.10 -6.24
N LEU A 216 -22.33 -2.45 -7.19
CA LEU A 216 -21.81 -1.25 -7.85
C LEU A 216 -21.59 -0.10 -6.85
N SER A 217 -22.59 0.17 -6.00
CA SER A 217 -22.49 1.19 -4.94
C SER A 217 -21.34 0.89 -3.97
N ALA A 218 -21.12 -0.39 -3.64
CA ALA A 218 -19.98 -0.80 -2.82
C ALA A 218 -18.64 -0.51 -3.52
N ILE A 219 -18.49 -0.90 -4.79
CA ILE A 219 -17.29 -0.62 -5.61
C ILE A 219 -17.04 0.88 -5.69
N ASP A 220 -18.07 1.69 -5.95
CA ASP A 220 -17.98 3.15 -6.06
C ASP A 220 -17.60 3.82 -4.72
N GLY A 221 -17.90 3.16 -3.60
CA GLY A 221 -17.56 3.64 -2.25
C GLY A 221 -16.08 3.59 -1.91
N PHE A 222 -15.25 2.95 -2.73
CA PHE A 222 -13.81 2.88 -2.52
C PHE A 222 -13.04 3.94 -3.31
N LEU A 223 -11.86 4.26 -2.80
CA LEU A 223 -10.76 4.87 -3.54
C LEU A 223 -9.74 3.79 -3.87
N PRO A 224 -9.27 3.71 -5.13
CA PRO A 224 -8.04 3.00 -5.44
C PRO A 224 -6.89 3.89 -4.99
N GLY A 225 -6.51 3.78 -3.72
CA GLY A 225 -5.51 4.66 -3.12
C GLY A 225 -4.19 4.64 -3.89
N VAL A 226 -3.41 5.70 -3.78
CA VAL A 226 -2.09 5.83 -4.39
C VAL A 226 -1.03 5.87 -3.29
N ALA A 227 -0.12 4.92 -3.32
CA ALA A 227 1.08 4.92 -2.50
C ALA A 227 2.23 4.34 -3.31
N ASN A 228 3.39 5.00 -3.24
CA ASN A 228 4.57 4.64 -4.01
C ASN A 228 5.82 4.66 -3.14
N ARG A 229 6.79 3.84 -3.55
CA ARG A 229 8.10 3.68 -2.92
C ARG A 229 9.18 4.01 -3.92
N VAL A 230 10.15 4.80 -3.47
CA VAL A 230 11.31 5.22 -4.25
C VAL A 230 12.56 4.78 -3.50
N ALA A 231 13.19 3.72 -3.96
CA ALA A 231 14.45 3.27 -3.39
C ALA A 231 15.63 3.93 -4.10
N LEU A 232 16.60 4.41 -3.32
CA LEU A 232 17.87 4.94 -3.80
C LEU A 232 19.01 4.06 -3.28
N HIS A 233 19.74 3.41 -4.19
CA HIS A 233 20.86 2.54 -3.86
C HIS A 233 22.19 3.30 -3.96
N PHE A 234 23.09 3.03 -3.02
CA PHE A 234 24.41 3.65 -2.88
C PHE A 234 25.54 2.62 -2.99
N ASP A 235 26.72 3.07 -3.44
CA ASP A 235 27.88 2.18 -3.63
C ASP A 235 28.55 1.72 -2.33
N ARG A 236 28.19 2.34 -1.20
CA ARG A 236 28.67 2.04 0.15
C ARG A 236 27.64 2.48 1.18
N ASP A 237 27.85 2.09 2.43
CA ASP A 237 27.11 2.69 3.53
C ASP A 237 27.45 4.19 3.65
N VAL A 238 26.39 4.99 3.56
CA VAL A 238 26.41 6.45 3.62
C VAL A 238 25.53 6.98 4.77
N PHE A 239 24.94 6.07 5.56
CA PHE A 239 24.01 6.38 6.65
C PHE A 239 24.68 6.27 8.01
N GLY A 240 25.78 5.51 8.12
CA GLY A 240 26.55 5.36 9.36
C GLY A 240 25.72 4.67 10.45
N ASP A 241 25.77 5.19 11.68
CA ASP A 241 25.10 4.60 12.85
C ASP A 241 23.58 4.87 12.92
N ALA A 242 22.95 5.26 11.81
CA ALA A 242 21.50 5.45 11.69
C ALA A 242 20.74 4.31 10.97
N PRO A 243 21.14 3.01 11.09
CA PRO A 243 20.34 1.94 10.49
C PRO A 243 18.99 1.85 11.20
N ASN A 244 17.98 1.31 10.52
CA ASN A 244 16.66 1.03 11.11
C ASN A 244 15.89 2.29 11.52
N SER A 245 16.13 3.41 10.82
CA SER A 245 15.52 4.69 11.12
C SER A 245 14.47 5.07 10.08
N MET A 246 13.43 5.76 10.57
CA MET A 246 12.48 6.49 9.74
C MET A 246 12.61 7.96 10.10
N THR A 247 12.90 8.80 9.11
CA THR A 247 12.93 10.25 9.28
C THR A 247 11.82 10.89 8.47
N ILE A 248 10.92 11.61 9.15
CA ILE A 248 9.91 12.44 8.50
C ILE A 248 10.54 13.80 8.29
N VAL A 249 10.75 14.15 7.02
CA VAL A 249 11.32 15.42 6.59
C VAL A 249 10.17 16.37 6.28
N ASP A 250 10.09 17.46 7.02
CA ASP A 250 9.11 18.54 6.85
C ASP A 250 9.87 19.88 6.82
N ASP A 251 9.97 20.46 5.62
CA ASP A 251 10.69 21.68 5.31
C ASP A 251 9.85 22.59 4.38
N ASP A 252 10.48 23.42 3.54
CA ASP A 252 9.74 24.29 2.61
C ASP A 252 9.08 23.51 1.44
N ALA A 253 9.22 22.18 1.38
CA ALA A 253 8.60 21.28 0.42
C ALA A 253 7.54 20.36 1.06
N GLU A 254 6.84 19.57 0.24
CA GLU A 254 5.89 18.57 0.75
C GLU A 254 6.61 17.57 1.68
N PRO A 255 6.01 17.15 2.80
CA PRO A 255 6.69 16.24 3.71
C PRO A 255 7.03 14.89 3.05
N LEU A 256 8.08 14.24 3.56
CA LEU A 256 8.53 12.93 3.08
C LEU A 256 9.07 12.07 4.22
N ALA A 257 8.52 10.87 4.37
CA ALA A 257 9.12 9.80 5.17
C ALA A 257 10.21 9.11 4.36
N ILE A 258 11.44 9.14 4.87
CA ILE A 258 12.55 8.33 4.38
C ILE A 258 12.88 7.22 5.39
N HIS A 259 13.10 6.01 4.90
CA HIS A 259 13.33 4.82 5.71
C HIS A 259 14.62 4.11 5.31
N ILE A 260 15.46 3.79 6.28
CA ILE A 260 16.67 2.97 6.12
C ILE A 260 16.36 1.55 6.62
N PRO A 261 16.37 0.51 5.75
CA PRO A 261 16.03 -0.87 6.11
C PRO A 261 17.00 -1.51 7.08
N THR A 262 16.55 -2.56 7.78
CA THR A 262 17.31 -3.20 8.87
C THR A 262 18.32 -4.26 8.47
N PHE A 263 18.36 -4.57 7.19
CA PHE A 263 19.11 -5.72 6.67
C PHE A 263 20.54 -5.39 6.27
N GLY A 264 21.05 -4.20 6.64
CA GLY A 264 22.40 -3.73 6.28
C GLY A 264 22.55 -3.41 4.80
N PHE A 265 21.45 -3.14 4.09
CA PHE A 265 21.50 -2.77 2.68
C PHE A 265 21.88 -1.30 2.51
N HIS A 266 22.66 -0.99 1.49
CA HIS A 266 23.08 0.38 1.16
C HIS A 266 22.00 1.12 0.36
N TYR A 267 20.75 1.09 0.81
CA TYR A 267 19.69 1.88 0.19
C TYR A 267 18.78 2.53 1.23
N VAL A 268 18.11 3.60 0.80
CA VAL A 268 17.05 4.31 1.54
C VAL A 268 15.79 4.31 0.69
N VAL A 269 14.63 4.29 1.33
CA VAL A 269 13.33 4.31 0.67
C VAL A 269 12.59 5.60 1.04
N GLY A 270 12.23 6.41 0.05
CA GLY A 270 11.22 7.44 0.21
C GLY A 270 9.83 6.85 -0.01
N GLN A 271 8.89 7.15 0.88
CA GLN A 271 7.49 6.72 0.77
C GLN A 271 6.58 7.91 0.52
N THR A 272 5.64 7.76 -0.39
CA THR A 272 4.69 8.83 -0.73
C THR A 272 3.29 8.24 -0.83
N GLY A 273 2.28 8.96 -0.35
CA GLY A 273 0.88 8.59 -0.44
C GLY A 273 0.00 9.68 -1.07
N GLY A 274 -1.27 9.34 -1.27
CA GLY A 274 -2.32 10.28 -1.62
C GLY A 274 -2.10 11.05 -2.93
N ARG A 275 -2.62 12.28 -2.99
CA ARG A 275 -2.53 13.11 -4.21
C ARG A 275 -1.09 13.43 -4.59
N PHE A 276 -0.20 13.57 -3.60
CA PHE A 276 1.20 13.88 -3.83
C PHE A 276 1.95 12.72 -4.50
N ALA A 277 1.69 11.47 -4.09
CA ALA A 277 2.24 10.30 -4.78
C ALA A 277 1.84 10.26 -6.26
N SER A 278 0.56 10.53 -6.56
CA SER A 278 0.07 10.56 -7.94
C SER A 278 0.65 11.75 -8.74
N HIS A 279 0.89 12.90 -8.09
CA HIS A 279 1.62 14.01 -8.69
C HIS A 279 3.04 13.59 -9.11
N LEU A 280 3.78 12.92 -8.23
CA LEU A 280 5.13 12.42 -8.54
C LEU A 280 5.13 11.34 -9.63
N THR A 281 4.14 10.42 -9.63
CA THR A 281 3.98 9.46 -10.74
C THR A 281 3.88 10.18 -12.08
N ARG A 282 3.03 11.21 -12.19
CA ARG A 282 2.86 12.00 -13.41
C ARG A 282 4.09 12.84 -13.78
N ALA A 283 4.84 13.31 -12.78
CA ALA A 283 6.10 14.03 -12.99
C ALA A 283 7.21 13.11 -13.53
N GLY A 284 7.09 11.80 -13.31
CA GLY A 284 7.95 10.76 -13.87
C GLY A 284 9.06 10.31 -12.92
N GLN A 285 9.65 9.16 -13.23
CA GLN A 285 10.61 8.47 -12.35
C GLN A 285 11.82 9.32 -11.98
N LYS A 286 12.33 10.15 -12.90
CA LYS A 286 13.45 11.05 -12.62
C LYS A 286 13.08 12.10 -11.58
N ALA A 287 11.90 12.73 -11.70
CA ALA A 287 11.43 13.72 -10.75
C ALA A 287 11.23 13.11 -9.36
N ALA A 288 10.64 11.91 -9.28
CA ALA A 288 10.50 11.17 -8.02
C ALA A 288 11.88 10.82 -7.39
N THR A 289 12.83 10.39 -8.22
CA THR A 289 14.20 10.09 -7.78
C THR A 289 14.92 11.33 -7.25
N ASP A 290 14.89 12.44 -8.00
CA ASP A 290 15.50 13.70 -7.61
C ASP A 290 14.87 14.21 -6.31
N TYR A 291 13.53 14.16 -6.21
CA TYR A 291 12.76 14.55 -5.03
C TYR A 291 13.25 13.83 -3.77
N VAL A 292 13.32 12.49 -3.79
CA VAL A 292 13.77 11.72 -2.63
C VAL A 292 15.27 11.93 -2.37
N LEU A 293 16.10 12.00 -3.41
CA LEU A 293 17.54 12.22 -3.25
C LEU A 293 17.85 13.58 -2.62
N ASP A 294 17.05 14.61 -2.93
CA ASP A 294 17.17 15.93 -2.32
C ASP A 294 16.90 15.89 -0.82
N ARG A 295 15.88 15.15 -0.39
CA ARG A 295 15.52 14.99 1.04
C ARG A 295 16.53 14.16 1.80
N VAL A 296 17.03 13.09 1.18
CA VAL A 296 18.14 12.31 1.73
C VAL A 296 19.40 13.17 1.86
N ALA A 297 19.70 14.01 0.87
CA ALA A 297 20.83 14.95 0.94
C ALA A 297 20.64 16.07 1.97
N ALA A 298 19.40 16.47 2.28
CA ALA A 298 19.11 17.42 3.35
C ALA A 298 19.48 16.84 4.73
N VAL A 299 19.11 15.58 4.97
CA VAL A 299 19.35 14.89 6.26
C VAL A 299 20.81 14.46 6.42
N PHE A 300 21.39 13.81 5.41
CA PHE A 300 22.73 13.19 5.51
C PHE A 300 23.85 14.06 4.88
N GLY A 301 23.50 15.23 4.35
CA GLY A 301 24.42 16.16 3.70
C GLY A 301 24.62 15.87 2.20
N ALA A 302 24.93 16.93 1.44
CA ALA A 302 25.03 16.89 -0.02
C ALA A 302 26.08 15.90 -0.58
N GLY A 303 27.04 15.47 0.25
CA GLY A 303 28.07 14.49 -0.15
C GLY A 303 27.53 13.13 -0.57
N ILE A 304 26.36 12.73 -0.04
CA ILE A 304 25.73 11.42 -0.32
C ILE A 304 25.45 11.20 -1.82
N ARG A 305 25.20 12.28 -2.57
CA ARG A 305 24.94 12.23 -4.01
C ARG A 305 26.08 11.62 -4.82
N LYS A 306 27.32 11.72 -4.32
CA LYS A 306 28.50 11.14 -4.98
C LYS A 306 28.48 9.62 -4.99
N HIS A 307 27.70 9.02 -4.10
CA HIS A 307 27.59 7.58 -3.89
C HIS A 307 26.31 7.01 -4.49
N PHE A 308 25.40 7.85 -4.98
CA PHE A 308 24.15 7.40 -5.59
C PHE A 308 24.44 6.61 -6.87
N VAL A 309 23.96 5.37 -6.92
CA VAL A 309 24.20 4.46 -8.06
C VAL A 309 22.97 4.41 -8.96
N ARG A 310 21.80 4.12 -8.38
CA ARG A 310 20.54 4.02 -9.13
C ARG A 310 19.33 4.05 -8.21
N SER A 311 18.16 4.18 -8.83
CA SER A 311 16.87 4.10 -8.14
C SER A 311 15.93 3.06 -8.77
N ILE A 312 14.93 2.64 -8.00
CA ILE A 312 13.71 1.99 -8.46
C ILE A 312 12.53 2.78 -7.90
N VAL A 313 11.54 3.07 -8.75
CA VAL A 313 10.35 3.86 -8.42
C VAL A 313 9.11 3.03 -8.76
N SER A 314 8.24 2.77 -7.78
CA SER A 314 6.91 2.20 -8.06
C SER A 314 5.95 3.28 -8.58
N ALA A 315 4.93 2.85 -9.32
CA ALA A 315 3.92 3.74 -9.90
C ALA A 315 2.57 3.01 -10.06
N TRP A 316 2.05 2.47 -8.94
CA TRP A 316 0.91 1.54 -8.93
C TRP A 316 -0.39 2.13 -9.49
N ASP A 317 -0.58 3.45 -9.40
CA ASP A 317 -1.74 4.16 -9.95
C ASP A 317 -1.77 4.18 -11.49
N THR A 318 -0.63 3.87 -12.14
CA THR A 318 -0.52 3.78 -13.59
C THR A 318 -0.19 2.38 -14.10
N ASP A 319 -0.08 1.39 -13.22
CA ASP A 319 0.05 -0.01 -13.64
C ASP A 319 -1.28 -0.45 -14.31
N PRO A 320 -1.24 -0.91 -15.58
CA PRO A 320 -2.45 -1.19 -16.36
C PRO A 320 -3.31 -2.34 -15.82
N TRP A 321 -2.75 -3.17 -14.94
CA TRP A 321 -3.42 -4.36 -14.38
C TRP A 321 -3.76 -4.19 -12.89
N VAL A 322 -3.46 -3.04 -12.30
CA VAL A 322 -3.71 -2.76 -10.89
C VAL A 322 -4.40 -1.41 -10.66
N LEU A 323 -3.99 -0.32 -11.32
CA LEU A 323 -4.62 1.00 -11.22
C LEU A 323 -4.82 1.49 -9.77
N GLY A 324 -3.83 1.31 -8.90
CA GLY A 324 -3.83 1.76 -7.50
C GLY A 324 -3.00 0.88 -6.57
N ALA A 325 -2.62 1.42 -5.42
CA ALA A 325 -1.91 0.72 -4.36
C ALA A 325 -2.87 -0.13 -3.50
N TYR A 326 -3.60 0.44 -2.54
CA TYR A 326 -4.56 -0.31 -1.71
C TYR A 326 -5.83 0.49 -1.47
N ALA A 327 -6.91 -0.20 -1.10
CA ALA A 327 -8.24 0.37 -1.08
C ALA A 327 -8.55 1.09 0.24
N SER A 328 -8.97 2.35 0.13
CA SER A 328 -9.54 3.15 1.22
C SER A 328 -11.04 3.35 0.98
N VAL A 329 -11.83 3.47 2.04
CA VAL A 329 -13.28 3.73 1.93
C VAL A 329 -13.54 5.24 2.00
N LYS A 330 -14.39 5.75 1.12
CA LYS A 330 -14.80 7.16 1.09
C LYS A 330 -15.74 7.49 2.27
N PRO A 331 -15.72 8.73 2.79
CA PRO A 331 -16.73 9.22 3.72
C PRO A 331 -18.15 9.01 3.17
N GLY A 332 -19.05 8.52 4.02
CA GLY A 332 -20.43 8.17 3.66
C GLY A 332 -20.61 6.75 3.12
N HIS A 333 -19.53 5.97 2.97
CA HIS A 333 -19.55 4.61 2.42
C HIS A 333 -19.07 3.53 3.39
N PHE A 334 -19.01 3.82 4.70
CA PHE A 334 -18.81 2.79 5.71
C PHE A 334 -19.78 1.61 5.51
N GLY A 335 -19.24 0.38 5.45
CA GLY A 335 -19.99 -0.81 5.06
C GLY A 335 -19.69 -1.31 3.63
N ALA A 336 -18.99 -0.53 2.81
CA ALA A 336 -18.65 -0.91 1.43
C ALA A 336 -17.85 -2.23 1.34
N ARG A 337 -16.94 -2.48 2.30
CA ARG A 337 -16.17 -3.74 2.38
C ARG A 337 -17.07 -4.95 2.56
N GLN A 338 -17.98 -4.89 3.53
CA GLN A 338 -18.92 -5.96 3.83
C GLN A 338 -19.92 -6.17 2.69
N ALA A 339 -20.35 -5.08 2.04
CA ALA A 339 -21.26 -5.13 0.89
C ALA A 339 -20.58 -5.76 -0.34
N LEU A 340 -19.34 -5.40 -0.65
CA LEU A 340 -18.58 -5.98 -1.76
C LEU A 340 -18.23 -7.45 -1.52
N ALA A 341 -17.99 -7.85 -0.27
CA ALA A 341 -17.73 -9.24 0.10
C ALA A 341 -18.93 -10.18 -0.13
N GLN A 342 -20.15 -9.64 -0.34
CA GLN A 342 -21.32 -10.49 -0.57
C GLN A 342 -21.26 -11.16 -1.95
N PRO A 343 -21.53 -12.49 -2.02
CA PRO A 343 -21.58 -13.17 -3.31
C PRO A 343 -22.76 -12.72 -4.15
N VAL A 344 -22.58 -12.66 -5.47
CA VAL A 344 -23.65 -12.39 -6.43
C VAL A 344 -24.15 -13.72 -6.99
N ASP A 345 -25.43 -14.02 -6.76
CA ASP A 345 -26.14 -15.23 -7.21
C ASP A 345 -25.43 -16.56 -6.88
N GLY A 346 -24.56 -16.58 -5.86
CA GLY A 346 -23.76 -17.74 -5.49
C GLY A 346 -22.76 -18.20 -6.56
N ARG A 347 -22.47 -17.35 -7.56
CA ARG A 347 -21.61 -17.66 -8.71
C ARG A 347 -20.47 -16.67 -8.90
N LEU A 348 -20.62 -15.44 -8.45
CA LEU A 348 -19.53 -14.48 -8.39
C LEU A 348 -19.17 -14.20 -6.94
N PHE A 349 -17.88 -14.23 -6.65
CA PHE A 349 -17.31 -13.97 -5.35
C PHE A 349 -16.19 -12.93 -5.51
N PHE A 350 -15.95 -12.13 -4.48
CA PHE A 350 -14.89 -11.13 -4.44
C PHE A 350 -13.92 -11.45 -3.32
N ALA A 351 -12.62 -11.32 -3.56
CA ALA A 351 -11.57 -11.47 -2.56
C ALA A 351 -10.40 -10.51 -2.82
N GLY A 352 -9.48 -10.42 -1.86
CA GLY A 352 -8.33 -9.53 -1.85
C GLY A 352 -8.50 -8.38 -0.85
N GLU A 353 -7.43 -7.61 -0.67
CA GLU A 353 -7.26 -6.61 0.40
C GLU A 353 -8.45 -5.66 0.65
N ALA A 354 -9.22 -5.31 -0.38
CA ALA A 354 -10.38 -4.43 -0.21
C ALA A 354 -11.48 -5.03 0.69
N VAL A 355 -11.57 -6.36 0.72
CA VAL A 355 -12.56 -7.14 1.48
C VAL A 355 -11.93 -8.13 2.47
N GLY A 356 -10.59 -8.16 2.57
CA GLY A 356 -9.79 -9.05 3.43
C GLY A 356 -9.82 -8.71 4.92
N MET A 357 -11.01 -8.47 5.49
CA MET A 357 -11.19 -8.12 6.90
C MET A 357 -10.71 -9.26 7.83
N PRO A 358 -10.04 -8.95 8.96
CA PRO A 358 -9.83 -7.59 9.49
C PRO A 358 -8.60 -6.86 8.92
N MET A 359 -7.76 -7.53 8.13
CA MET A 359 -6.46 -7.02 7.66
C MET A 359 -6.53 -6.35 6.28
N VAL A 360 -7.50 -5.48 6.10
CA VAL A 360 -7.72 -4.73 4.86
C VAL A 360 -6.48 -3.93 4.47
N ALA A 361 -6.31 -3.61 3.18
CA ALA A 361 -5.14 -2.91 2.62
C ALA A 361 -3.78 -3.61 2.76
N THR A 362 -3.68 -4.75 3.46
CA THR A 362 -2.43 -5.50 3.64
C THR A 362 -2.30 -6.65 2.64
N CYS A 363 -1.11 -7.25 2.55
CA CYS A 363 -0.91 -8.48 1.75
C CYS A 363 -1.54 -9.73 2.40
N GLY A 364 -1.77 -9.70 3.72
CA GLY A 364 -2.35 -10.85 4.43
C GLY A 364 -3.86 -10.98 4.24
N GLY A 365 -4.55 -9.88 3.93
CA GLY A 365 -5.98 -9.82 3.63
C GLY A 365 -6.25 -9.93 2.14
#